data_AF-A0A094J9M5-F1
#
_entry.id   AF-A0A094J9M5-F1
#
_cell.length_a   1.000
_cell.length_b   1.000
_cell.length_c   1.000
_cell.angle_alpha   90.00
_cell.angle_beta   90.00
_cell.angle_gamma   90.00
#
_symmetry.space_group_name_H-M   'P 1'
#
loop_
_entity.id
_entity.type
_entity.pdbx_description
1 polymer ?
#
loop_
_entity_poly.entity_id
_entity_poly.type
_entity_poly.pdbx_seq_one_letter_code
_entity_poly.pdbx_strand_id
1 'polypeptide(L)'
;LKRLYGRQIEGYMRNGINHIDKQDFLKAYYTARTETMNSANIHSSFAATGLVPYNPERVLSKLHTQLRTPTPPLAMATEQGPWVPETPYNTAQLKLQSKAIKDYIKRRTTSPPSPADLALNQLVKGCQMAMNSAVLLAEENKQLRAENERQKKKRAKRRSYIATGGVLTVQEGLNLSQVANIQLESGVANQEATVQTRAPRTCSLCRSQSHTARTCPTKQVSN
;
A
#
# COMPACT_ATOMS: atom_id res chain seq x y z
N LEU A 1 19.94 -0.14 -0.13
CA LEU A 1 19.25 -1.38 -0.57
C LEU A 1 18.58 -2.14 0.58
N LYS A 2 19.32 -2.77 1.51
CA LYS A 2 18.73 -3.60 2.60
C LYS A 2 17.57 -2.92 3.34
N ARG A 3 17.75 -1.65 3.75
CA ARG A 3 16.71 -0.85 4.41
C ARG A 3 15.46 -0.65 3.55
N LEU A 4 15.63 -0.26 2.29
CA LEU A 4 14.50 -0.01 1.38
C LEU A 4 13.77 -1.31 1.06
N TYR A 5 14.50 -2.39 0.84
CA TYR A 5 13.90 -3.71 0.69
C TYR A 5 13.13 -4.11 1.94
N GLY A 6 13.71 -3.97 3.14
CA GLY A 6 13.02 -4.21 4.41
C GLY A 6 11.70 -3.44 4.53
N ARG A 7 11.69 -2.16 4.14
CA ARG A 7 10.47 -1.34 4.07
C ARG A 7 9.42 -1.91 3.11
N GLN A 8 9.83 -2.45 1.95
CA GLN A 8 8.90 -3.11 1.03
C GLN A 8 8.27 -4.36 1.69
N ILE A 9 9.09 -5.18 2.37
CA ILE A 9 8.61 -6.37 3.08
C ILE A 9 7.67 -6.01 4.24
N GLU A 10 7.99 -4.96 5.00
CA GLU A 10 7.09 -4.43 6.03
C GLU A 10 5.74 -4.00 5.44
N GLY A 11 5.73 -3.38 4.26
CA GLY A 11 4.51 -3.04 3.54
C GLY A 11 3.67 -4.27 3.20
N TYR A 12 4.30 -5.36 2.71
CA TYR A 12 3.62 -6.63 2.48
C TYR A 12 3.02 -7.21 3.77
N MET A 13 3.79 -7.24 4.86
CA MET A 13 3.33 -7.75 6.16
C MET A 13 2.15 -6.96 6.72
N ARG A 14 2.18 -5.62 6.64
CA ARG A 14 1.06 -4.75 7.06
C ARG A 14 -0.22 -5.03 6.27
N ASN A 15 -0.09 -5.41 5.00
CA ASN A 15 -1.22 -5.80 4.15
C ASN A 15 -1.64 -7.27 4.33
N GLY A 16 -1.14 -7.97 5.35
CA GLY A 16 -1.50 -9.35 5.67
C GLY A 16 -0.80 -10.40 4.80
N ILE A 17 0.31 -10.06 4.15
CA ILE A 17 1.06 -10.99 3.29
C ILE A 17 2.24 -11.54 4.06
N ASN A 18 2.06 -12.77 4.56
CA ASN A 18 3.06 -13.48 5.36
C ASN A 18 3.98 -14.37 4.52
N HIS A 19 3.66 -14.58 3.24
CA HIS A 19 4.47 -15.39 2.33
C HIS A 19 4.83 -14.59 1.07
N ILE A 20 6.13 -14.49 0.80
CA ILE A 20 6.68 -13.79 -0.35
C ILE A 20 7.23 -14.84 -1.31
N ASP A 21 6.59 -14.96 -2.47
CA ASP A 21 7.09 -15.84 -3.52
C ASP A 21 8.14 -15.16 -4.40
N LYS A 22 8.65 -15.89 -5.40
CA LYS A 22 9.67 -15.37 -6.32
C LYS A 22 9.22 -14.10 -7.06
N GLN A 23 7.95 -13.98 -7.43
CA GLN A 23 7.46 -12.81 -8.16
C GLN A 23 7.37 -11.60 -7.23
N ASP A 24 6.90 -11.80 -6.00
CA ASP A 24 6.86 -10.76 -4.98
C ASP A 24 8.28 -10.29 -4.64
N PHE A 25 9.23 -11.21 -4.46
CA PHE A 25 10.64 -10.90 -4.26
C PHE A 25 11.20 -10.04 -5.39
N LEU A 26 11.04 -10.46 -6.65
CA LEU A 26 11.58 -9.74 -7.80
C LEU A 26 10.99 -8.34 -7.89
N LYS A 27 9.70 -8.18 -7.64
CA LYS A 27 9.04 -6.87 -7.63
C LYS A 27 9.58 -5.98 -6.51
N ALA A 28 9.63 -6.50 -5.28
CA ALA A 28 10.13 -5.76 -4.11
C ALA A 28 11.61 -5.36 -4.28
N TYR A 29 12.43 -6.29 -4.76
CA TYR A 29 13.84 -6.06 -5.03
C TYR A 29 14.03 -5.03 -6.12
N TYR A 30 13.31 -5.13 -7.25
CA TYR A 30 13.40 -4.17 -8.34
C TYR A 30 13.08 -2.76 -7.85
N THR A 31 11.96 -2.57 -7.16
CA THR A 31 11.58 -1.28 -6.57
C THR A 31 12.64 -0.76 -5.59
N ALA A 32 13.09 -1.58 -4.66
CA ALA A 32 14.12 -1.18 -3.70
C ALA A 32 15.45 -0.84 -4.39
N ARG A 33 15.78 -1.53 -5.48
CA ARG A 33 17.01 -1.33 -6.25
C ARG A 33 16.93 -0.04 -7.05
N THR A 34 15.84 0.26 -7.74
CA THR A 34 15.67 1.51 -8.49
C THR A 34 15.67 2.73 -7.56
N GLU A 35 15.02 2.61 -6.39
CA GLU A 35 15.08 3.65 -5.36
C GLU A 35 16.49 3.82 -4.77
N THR A 36 17.23 2.72 -4.55
CA THR A 36 18.60 2.80 -4.03
C THR A 36 19.55 3.39 -5.06
N MET A 37 19.52 2.88 -6.29
CA MET A 37 20.46 3.18 -7.38
C MET A 37 19.98 4.36 -8.22
N ASN A 38 19.46 5.39 -7.58
CA ASN A 38 19.14 6.64 -8.25
C ASN A 38 20.41 7.50 -8.38
N SER A 39 20.43 8.41 -9.36
CA SER A 39 21.59 9.26 -9.64
C SER A 39 22.03 10.08 -8.41
N ALA A 40 21.08 10.64 -7.65
CA ALA A 40 21.40 11.43 -6.45
C ALA A 40 22.13 10.62 -5.36
N ASN A 41 21.66 9.40 -5.09
CA ASN A 41 22.28 8.48 -4.13
C ASN A 41 23.66 8.03 -4.61
N ILE A 42 23.82 7.78 -5.92
CA ILE A 42 25.10 7.40 -6.53
C ILE A 42 26.10 8.56 -6.40
N HIS A 43 25.71 9.79 -6.80
CA HIS A 43 26.56 10.98 -6.64
C HIS A 43 26.90 11.26 -5.18
N SER A 44 25.93 11.13 -4.27
CA SER A 44 26.17 11.28 -2.83
C SER A 44 27.15 10.23 -2.30
N SER A 45 27.09 8.99 -2.80
CA SER A 45 27.98 7.91 -2.38
C SER A 45 29.40 8.16 -2.89
N PHE A 46 29.56 8.52 -4.17
CA PHE A 46 30.87 8.89 -4.71
C PHE A 46 31.46 10.12 -4.01
N ALA A 47 30.64 11.11 -3.67
CA ALA A 47 31.09 12.26 -2.89
C ALA A 47 31.56 11.86 -1.48
N ALA A 48 30.86 10.93 -0.82
CA ALA A 48 31.25 10.43 0.49
C ALA A 48 32.57 9.64 0.46
N THR A 49 32.88 8.97 -0.64
CA THR A 49 34.15 8.24 -0.84
C THR A 49 35.27 9.11 -1.43
N GLY A 50 35.04 10.41 -1.65
CA GLY A 50 36.02 11.31 -2.26
C GLY A 50 36.27 11.08 -3.76
N LEU A 51 35.37 10.36 -4.45
CA LEU A 51 35.45 10.05 -5.89
C LEU A 51 34.73 11.08 -6.78
N VAL A 52 34.04 12.07 -6.20
CA VAL A 52 33.46 13.24 -6.92
C VAL A 52 34.42 14.42 -6.79
N PRO A 53 34.67 15.20 -7.87
CA PRO A 53 35.58 16.32 -7.81
C PRO A 53 35.17 17.32 -6.71
N TYR A 54 36.16 17.82 -6.00
CA TYR A 54 36.09 18.87 -4.99
C TYR A 54 35.28 20.06 -5.50
N ASN A 55 33.97 20.10 -5.23
CA ASN A 55 33.12 21.26 -5.49
C ASN A 55 33.00 22.09 -4.20
N PRO A 56 33.82 23.15 -4.03
CA PRO A 56 33.83 23.96 -2.82
C PRO A 56 32.52 24.72 -2.59
N GLU A 57 31.73 25.00 -3.64
CA GLU A 57 30.46 25.72 -3.52
C GLU A 57 29.44 25.01 -2.63
N ARG A 58 29.52 23.68 -2.52
CA ARG A 58 28.63 22.90 -1.63
C ARG A 58 28.87 23.19 -0.14
N VAL A 59 30.08 23.64 0.20
CA VAL A 59 30.44 24.09 1.56
C VAL A 59 30.20 25.60 1.67
N LEU A 60 30.65 26.38 0.68
CA LEU A 60 30.54 27.84 0.69
C LEU A 60 29.09 28.33 0.69
N SER A 61 28.17 27.66 -0.01
CA SER A 61 26.73 27.99 0.01
C SER A 61 26.07 27.77 1.38
N LYS A 62 26.58 26.84 2.20
CA LYS A 62 26.11 26.66 3.59
C LYS A 62 26.65 27.73 4.54
N LEU A 63 27.80 28.31 4.20
CA LEU A 63 28.45 29.39 4.96
C LEU A 63 27.92 30.77 4.59
N HIS A 64 27.35 30.93 3.39
CA HIS A 64 26.58 32.11 2.99
C HIS A 64 25.21 32.14 3.67
N THR A 65 25.21 32.29 4.99
CA THR A 65 24.00 32.67 5.72
C THR A 65 23.73 34.14 5.41
N GLN A 66 22.85 34.42 4.44
CA GLN A 66 22.26 35.75 4.38
C GLN A 66 21.50 35.99 5.70
N LEU A 67 21.84 37.06 6.39
CA LEU A 67 21.06 37.57 7.53
C LEU A 67 19.67 37.90 6.99
N ARG A 68 18.75 36.95 7.11
CA ARG A 68 17.37 37.12 6.69
C ARG A 68 16.75 38.15 7.63
N THR A 69 16.54 39.37 7.14
CA THR A 69 15.69 40.36 7.80
C THR A 69 14.32 39.70 8.01
N PRO A 70 13.75 39.73 9.23
CA PRO A 70 12.43 39.17 9.47
C PRO A 70 11.45 39.83 8.49
N THR A 71 10.76 39.00 7.70
CA THR A 71 9.63 39.46 6.88
C THR A 71 8.65 40.16 7.82
N PRO A 72 8.23 41.40 7.54
CA PRO A 72 7.25 42.10 8.37
C PRO A 72 5.97 41.25 8.45
N PRO A 73 5.25 41.28 9.60
CA PRO A 73 4.05 40.49 9.76
C PRO A 73 3.05 40.87 8.68
N LEU A 74 2.59 39.86 7.92
CA LEU A 74 1.46 39.99 7.02
C LEU A 74 0.26 40.47 7.84
N ALA A 75 -0.27 41.64 7.50
CA ALA A 75 -1.50 42.15 8.09
C ALA A 75 -2.63 41.15 7.81
N MET A 76 -3.05 40.40 8.83
CA MET A 76 -4.28 39.64 8.78
C MET A 76 -5.41 40.48 9.37
N ALA A 77 -6.29 40.92 8.51
CA ALA A 77 -7.71 41.05 8.82
C ALA A 77 -8.50 40.99 7.51
N THR A 78 -8.63 39.79 6.93
CA THR A 78 -9.86 39.51 6.19
C THR A 78 -10.92 39.33 7.27
N GLU A 79 -11.85 40.27 7.35
CA GLU A 79 -13.02 40.18 8.21
C GLU A 79 -13.69 38.83 7.95
N GLN A 80 -13.51 37.90 8.89
CA GLN A 80 -14.30 36.68 8.90
C GLN A 80 -15.70 37.12 9.30
N GLY A 81 -16.66 36.92 8.40
CA GLY A 81 -18.08 37.15 8.67
C GLY A 81 -18.55 36.40 9.91
N PRO A 82 -19.79 36.65 10.38
CA PRO A 82 -20.32 36.08 11.61
C PRO A 82 -20.09 34.57 11.66
N TRP A 83 -19.38 34.11 12.68
CA TRP A 83 -19.04 32.70 12.86
C TRP A 83 -20.31 31.85 12.90
N VAL A 84 -20.46 30.94 11.93
CA VAL A 84 -21.54 29.95 11.85
C VAL A 84 -20.99 28.61 12.35
N PRO A 85 -21.69 27.89 13.26
CA PRO A 85 -21.25 26.60 13.76
C PRO A 85 -21.40 25.52 12.66
N GLU A 86 -20.42 25.43 11.76
CA GLU A 86 -20.31 24.32 10.81
C GLU A 86 -19.62 23.11 11.46
N THR A 87 -19.96 21.90 11.01
CA THR A 87 -19.27 20.67 11.45
C THR A 87 -17.79 20.73 11.04
N PRO A 88 -16.83 20.58 11.97
CA PRO A 88 -15.41 20.67 11.64
C PRO A 88 -15.01 19.50 10.73
N TYR A 89 -14.38 19.82 9.60
CA TYR A 89 -13.96 18.83 8.59
C TYR A 89 -12.59 18.20 8.88
N ASN A 90 -11.74 18.90 9.63
CA ASN A 90 -10.42 18.43 9.98
C ASN A 90 -10.04 18.83 11.42
N THR A 91 -8.96 18.23 11.93
CA THR A 91 -8.52 18.44 13.31
C THR A 91 -8.06 19.87 13.59
N ALA A 92 -7.65 20.64 12.57
CA ALA A 92 -7.29 22.05 12.74
C ALA A 92 -8.53 22.92 12.97
N GLN A 93 -9.60 22.71 12.18
CA GLN A 93 -10.89 23.36 12.38
C GLN A 93 -11.51 22.98 13.74
N LEU A 94 -11.44 21.70 14.12
CA LEU A 94 -11.88 21.25 15.44
C LEU A 94 -11.16 21.98 16.58
N LYS A 95 -9.83 22.16 16.46
CA LYS A 95 -9.05 22.91 17.45
C LYS A 95 -9.45 24.38 17.51
N LEU A 96 -9.65 25.02 16.36
CA LEU A 96 -10.10 26.42 16.28
C LEU A 96 -11.47 26.60 16.92
N GLN A 97 -12.43 25.73 16.62
CA GLN A 97 -13.76 25.76 17.21
C GLN A 97 -13.74 25.46 18.71
N SER A 98 -12.96 24.46 19.15
CA SER A 98 -12.78 24.17 20.58
C SER A 98 -12.22 25.38 21.33
N LYS A 99 -11.26 26.10 20.74
CA LYS A 99 -10.72 27.32 21.32
C LYS A 99 -11.78 28.42 21.40
N ALA A 100 -12.53 28.67 20.33
CA ALA A 100 -13.59 29.67 20.32
C ALA A 100 -14.66 29.41 21.40
N ILE A 101 -15.10 28.15 21.54
CA ILE A 101 -16.07 27.75 22.57
C ILE A 101 -15.50 27.96 23.98
N LYS A 102 -14.25 27.56 24.23
CA LYS A 102 -13.58 27.76 25.52
C LYS A 102 -13.43 29.23 25.87
N ASP A 103 -13.04 30.06 24.91
CA ASP A 103 -12.88 31.50 25.12
C ASP A 103 -14.24 32.15 25.42
N TYR A 104 -15.32 31.70 24.78
CA TYR A 104 -16.68 32.15 25.10
C TYR A 104 -17.11 31.75 26.52
N ILE A 105 -16.89 30.49 26.93
CA ILE A 105 -17.21 30.01 28.28
C ILE A 105 -16.43 30.80 29.34
N LYS A 106 -15.14 31.03 29.13
CA LYS A 106 -14.30 31.85 30.03
C LYS A 106 -14.80 33.28 30.19
N ARG A 107 -15.32 33.89 29.11
CA ARG A 107 -15.87 35.25 29.17
C ARG A 107 -17.19 35.34 29.92
N ARG A 108 -18.00 34.27 29.91
CA ARG A 108 -19.33 34.25 30.56
C ARG A 108 -19.32 33.68 31.97
N THR A 109 -18.27 32.96 32.36
CA THR A 109 -18.21 32.24 33.62
C THR A 109 -16.95 32.62 34.39
N THR A 110 -17.10 33.16 35.59
CA THR A 110 -15.99 33.51 36.51
C THR A 110 -15.56 32.34 37.42
N SER A 111 -16.24 31.20 37.31
CA SER A 111 -16.03 30.02 38.15
C SER A 111 -14.80 29.19 37.72
N PRO A 112 -14.15 28.46 38.65
CA PRO A 112 -13.07 27.51 38.33
C PRO A 112 -13.53 26.40 37.35
N PRO A 113 -12.60 25.64 36.72
CA PRO A 113 -12.93 24.65 35.70
C PRO A 113 -14.04 23.71 36.20
N SER A 114 -15.18 23.78 35.53
CA SER A 114 -16.38 23.05 35.92
C SER A 114 -16.36 21.63 35.31
N PRO A 115 -17.17 20.69 35.84
CA PRO A 115 -17.38 19.39 35.21
C PRO A 115 -17.73 19.46 33.71
N ALA A 116 -18.35 20.56 33.26
CA ALA A 116 -18.66 20.81 31.85
C ALA A 116 -17.43 21.11 30.99
N ASP A 117 -16.42 21.82 31.52
CA ASP A 117 -15.16 22.05 30.78
C ASP A 117 -14.37 20.75 30.64
N LEU A 118 -14.38 19.90 31.66
CA LEU A 118 -13.82 18.55 31.57
C LEU A 118 -14.53 17.72 30.50
N ALA A 119 -15.87 17.72 30.49
CA ALA A 119 -16.66 17.01 29.49
C ALA A 119 -16.38 17.53 28.06
N LEU A 120 -16.26 18.85 27.88
CA LEU A 120 -15.89 19.45 26.59
C LEU A 120 -14.51 19.00 26.13
N ASN A 121 -13.52 18.98 27.03
CA ASN A 121 -12.18 18.50 26.72
C ASN A 121 -12.18 17.03 26.29
N GLN A 122 -12.95 16.18 26.98
CA GLN A 122 -13.11 14.77 26.62
C GLN A 122 -13.79 14.61 25.26
N LEU A 123 -14.83 15.40 24.97
CA LEU A 123 -15.52 15.39 23.68
C LEU A 123 -14.57 15.77 22.54
N VAL A 124 -13.83 16.87 22.69
CA VAL A 124 -12.85 17.33 21.70
C VAL A 124 -11.77 16.27 21.45
N LYS A 125 -11.28 15.63 22.52
CA LYS A 125 -10.33 14.52 22.40
C LYS A 125 -10.94 13.32 21.67
N GLY A 126 -12.18 12.96 21.98
CA GLY A 126 -12.93 11.91 21.30
C GLY A 126 -13.10 12.19 19.80
N CYS A 127 -13.51 13.41 19.44
CA CYS A 127 -13.61 13.85 18.04
C CYS A 127 -12.24 13.79 17.33
N GLN A 128 -11.17 14.25 17.99
CA GLN A 128 -9.83 14.20 17.41
C GLN A 128 -9.37 12.76 17.17
N MET A 129 -9.63 11.85 18.13
CA MET A 129 -9.35 10.42 17.96
C MET A 129 -10.16 9.83 16.80
N ALA A 130 -11.47 10.11 16.73
CA ALA A 130 -12.33 9.60 15.66
C ALA A 130 -11.89 10.09 14.28
N MET A 131 -11.58 11.39 14.13
CA MET A 131 -11.08 11.96 12.86
C MET A 131 -9.77 11.32 12.42
N ASN A 132 -8.79 11.22 13.35
CA ASN A 132 -7.50 10.61 13.03
C ASN A 132 -7.66 9.12 12.69
N SER A 133 -8.47 8.38 13.47
CA SER A 133 -8.77 6.98 13.19
C SER A 133 -9.45 6.81 11.84
N ALA A 134 -10.39 7.68 11.46
CA ALA A 134 -11.04 7.64 10.16
C ALA A 134 -10.04 7.83 9.01
N VAL A 135 -9.08 8.75 9.15
CA VAL A 135 -8.01 8.95 8.15
C VAL A 135 -7.12 7.71 8.03
N LEU A 136 -6.68 7.15 9.16
CA LEU A 136 -5.85 5.94 9.18
C LEU A 136 -6.59 4.74 8.56
N LEU A 137 -7.84 4.52 8.96
CA LEU A 137 -8.69 3.45 8.44
C LEU A 137 -8.97 3.61 6.94
N ALA A 138 -9.15 4.84 6.45
CA ALA A 138 -9.36 5.09 5.03
C ALA A 138 -8.12 4.71 4.21
N GLU A 139 -6.92 5.07 4.69
CA GLU A 139 -5.66 4.72 4.04
C GLU A 139 -5.38 3.21 4.11
N GLU A 140 -5.59 2.58 5.26
CA GLU A 140 -5.47 1.12 5.40
C GLU A 140 -6.45 0.37 4.48
N ASN A 141 -7.72 0.78 4.43
CA ASN A 141 -8.71 0.18 3.53
C ASN A 141 -8.31 0.33 2.06
N LYS A 142 -7.76 1.49 1.67
CA LYS A 142 -7.27 1.72 0.31
C LYS A 142 -6.13 0.77 -0.03
N GLN A 143 -5.15 0.61 0.87
CA GLN A 143 -4.02 -0.29 0.69
C GLN A 143 -4.48 -1.76 0.61
N LEU A 144 -5.37 -2.18 1.52
CA LEU A 144 -5.95 -3.51 1.53
C LEU A 144 -6.71 -3.81 0.22
N ARG A 145 -7.53 -2.88 -0.28
CA ARG A 145 -8.26 -3.05 -1.54
C ARG A 145 -7.32 -3.22 -2.73
N ALA A 146 -6.30 -2.36 -2.85
CA ALA A 146 -5.31 -2.44 -3.92
C ALA A 146 -4.54 -3.78 -3.89
N GLU A 147 -4.17 -4.24 -2.70
CA GLU A 147 -3.47 -5.51 -2.54
C GLU A 147 -4.38 -6.72 -2.80
N ASN A 148 -5.64 -6.66 -2.39
CA ASN A 148 -6.62 -7.71 -2.68
C ASN A 148 -6.84 -7.87 -4.19
N GLU A 149 -6.90 -6.75 -4.92
CA GLU A 149 -6.96 -6.75 -6.38
C GLU A 149 -5.70 -7.37 -7.01
N ARG A 150 -4.51 -7.02 -6.49
CA ARG A 150 -3.24 -7.62 -6.93
C ARG A 150 -3.26 -9.14 -6.73
N GLN A 151 -3.71 -9.61 -5.57
CA GLN A 151 -3.81 -11.04 -5.29
C GLN A 151 -4.82 -11.73 -6.20
N LYS A 152 -5.98 -11.12 -6.47
CA LYS A 152 -6.97 -11.65 -7.42
C LYS A 152 -6.36 -11.83 -8.81
N LYS A 153 -5.66 -10.80 -9.33
CA LYS A 153 -4.94 -10.89 -10.61
C LYS A 153 -3.88 -12.00 -10.61
N LYS A 154 -3.12 -12.12 -9.52
CA LYS A 154 -2.10 -13.16 -9.33
C LYS A 154 -2.70 -14.58 -9.34
N ARG A 155 -3.84 -14.78 -8.68
CA ARG A 155 -4.56 -16.07 -8.63
C ARG A 155 -5.22 -16.40 -9.97
N ALA A 156 -5.71 -15.40 -10.70
CA ALA A 156 -6.31 -15.58 -12.03
C ALA A 156 -5.29 -15.95 -13.10
N LYS A 157 -4.04 -15.50 -12.96
CA LYS A 157 -2.97 -15.78 -13.92
C LYS A 157 -2.62 -17.28 -13.92
N ARG A 158 -2.90 -17.96 -15.04
CA ARG A 158 -2.47 -19.35 -15.27
C ARG A 158 -0.96 -19.41 -15.43
N ARG A 159 -0.33 -20.43 -14.83
CA ARG A 159 1.08 -20.73 -15.06
C ARG A 159 1.20 -21.49 -16.37
N SER A 160 1.91 -20.91 -17.35
CA SER A 160 2.37 -21.61 -18.53
C SER A 160 3.86 -21.92 -18.39
N TYR A 161 4.27 -23.09 -18.88
CA TYR A 161 5.67 -23.45 -18.94
C TYR A 161 6.26 -22.89 -20.23
N ILE A 162 7.40 -22.21 -20.14
CA ILE A 162 7.97 -21.47 -21.28
C ILE A 162 8.93 -22.35 -22.11
N ALA A 163 9.55 -23.39 -21.54
CA ALA A 163 10.53 -24.18 -22.26
C ALA A 163 10.42 -25.68 -21.97
N THR A 164 10.18 -26.51 -22.98
CA THR A 164 10.03 -27.98 -22.85
C THR A 164 11.37 -28.73 -22.73
N GLY A 165 12.38 -28.11 -22.10
CA GLY A 165 13.76 -28.61 -21.98
C GLY A 165 14.79 -27.75 -22.74
N GLY A 166 16.07 -27.85 -22.35
CA GLY A 166 17.18 -27.10 -22.95
C GLY A 166 17.51 -25.75 -22.27
N VAL A 167 18.60 -25.11 -22.70
CA VAL A 167 18.98 -23.75 -22.25
C VAL A 167 18.28 -22.75 -23.16
N LEU A 168 17.37 -21.95 -22.58
CA LEU A 168 16.64 -20.91 -23.30
C LEU A 168 17.50 -19.65 -23.38
N THR A 169 17.72 -19.12 -24.57
CA THR A 169 18.40 -17.82 -24.73
C THR A 169 17.49 -16.68 -24.30
N VAL A 170 18.08 -15.54 -23.94
CA VAL A 170 17.32 -14.35 -23.49
C VAL A 170 16.32 -13.91 -24.57
N GLN A 171 16.72 -13.91 -25.84
CA GLN A 171 15.88 -13.47 -26.95
C GLN A 171 14.68 -14.41 -27.15
N GLU A 172 14.89 -15.73 -27.10
CA GLU A 172 13.81 -16.72 -27.21
C GLU A 172 12.81 -16.59 -26.05
N GLY A 173 13.30 -16.36 -24.83
CA GLY A 173 12.45 -16.12 -23.67
C GLY A 173 11.59 -14.86 -23.80
N LEU A 174 12.15 -13.77 -24.33
CA LEU A 174 11.41 -12.53 -24.60
C LEU A 174 10.30 -12.77 -25.62
N ASN A 175 10.61 -13.40 -26.75
CA ASN A 175 9.65 -13.68 -27.81
C ASN A 175 8.49 -14.55 -27.30
N LEU A 176 8.78 -15.61 -26.56
CA LEU A 176 7.75 -16.49 -25.97
C LEU A 176 6.86 -15.75 -24.96
N SER A 177 7.44 -14.85 -24.16
CA SER A 177 6.67 -14.03 -23.22
C SER A 177 5.71 -13.07 -23.92
N GLN A 178 6.13 -12.52 -25.06
CA GLN A 178 5.32 -11.59 -25.85
C GLN A 178 4.13 -12.31 -26.50
N VAL A 179 4.37 -13.49 -27.09
CA VAL A 179 3.30 -14.34 -27.63
C VAL A 179 2.29 -14.72 -26.55
N ALA A 180 2.76 -15.13 -25.36
CA ALA A 180 1.89 -15.49 -24.24
C ALA A 180 1.04 -14.30 -23.74
N ASN A 181 1.60 -13.08 -23.71
CA ASN A 181 0.85 -11.87 -23.33
C ASN A 181 -0.24 -11.54 -24.35
N ILE A 182 0.05 -11.61 -25.65
CA ILE A 182 -0.92 -11.36 -26.73
C ILE A 182 -2.09 -12.35 -26.69
N GLN A 183 -1.82 -13.62 -26.37
CA GLN A 183 -2.86 -14.65 -26.21
C GLN A 183 -3.76 -14.41 -24.98
N LEU A 184 -3.21 -13.87 -23.88
CA LEU A 184 -3.98 -13.52 -22.69
C LEU A 184 -4.88 -12.30 -22.92
N GLU A 185 -4.44 -11.30 -23.69
CA GLU A 185 -5.22 -10.10 -24.02
C GLU A 185 -6.36 -10.41 -25.00
N SER A 186 -6.11 -11.27 -25.99
CA SER A 186 -7.13 -11.74 -26.94
C SER A 186 -8.23 -12.61 -26.30
N GLY A 187 -7.93 -13.25 -25.17
CA GLY A 187 -8.86 -14.13 -24.44
C GLY A 187 -9.85 -13.41 -23.52
N VAL A 188 -9.79 -12.07 -23.40
CA VAL A 188 -10.69 -11.28 -22.54
C VAL A 188 -12.01 -10.93 -23.25
N ALA A 189 -12.07 -11.03 -24.58
CA ALA A 189 -13.26 -10.68 -25.36
C ALA A 189 -14.32 -11.80 -25.45
N ASN A 190 -14.03 -13.02 -24.96
CA ASN A 190 -14.93 -14.16 -25.19
C ASN A 190 -14.89 -15.20 -24.05
N GLN A 191 -15.16 -14.79 -22.81
CA GLN A 191 -15.36 -15.72 -21.70
C GLN A 191 -16.78 -15.61 -21.15
N GLU A 192 -17.71 -16.27 -21.84
CA GLU A 192 -18.84 -16.88 -21.14
C GLU A 192 -18.28 -17.78 -20.04
N ALA A 193 -18.84 -17.65 -18.83
CA ALA A 193 -18.40 -18.37 -17.65
C ALA A 193 -18.55 -19.88 -17.86
N THR A 194 -17.50 -20.56 -18.34
CA THR A 194 -17.44 -22.02 -18.33
C THR A 194 -17.40 -22.44 -16.87
N VAL A 195 -18.55 -22.92 -16.38
CA VAL A 195 -18.72 -23.53 -15.06
C VAL A 195 -17.62 -24.57 -14.89
N GLN A 196 -16.78 -24.41 -13.86
CA GLN A 196 -15.78 -25.42 -13.52
C GLN A 196 -16.50 -26.69 -13.10
N THR A 197 -16.69 -27.61 -14.05
CA THR A 197 -17.29 -28.92 -13.79
C THR A 197 -16.32 -29.74 -12.95
N ARG A 198 -16.80 -30.19 -11.80
CA ARG A 198 -16.06 -31.08 -10.90
C ARG A 198 -15.66 -32.33 -11.68
N ALA A 199 -14.40 -32.75 -11.54
CA ALA A 199 -13.91 -33.97 -12.18
C ALA A 199 -14.87 -35.15 -11.90
N PRO A 200 -15.21 -35.95 -12.92
CA PRO A 200 -16.16 -37.05 -12.78
C PRO A 200 -15.71 -38.01 -11.68
N ARG A 201 -16.67 -38.55 -10.92
CA ARG A 201 -16.38 -39.48 -9.84
C ARG A 201 -15.81 -40.77 -10.41
N THR A 202 -14.66 -41.20 -9.90
CA THR A 202 -14.02 -42.48 -10.23
C THR A 202 -14.13 -43.45 -9.06
N CYS A 203 -14.24 -44.75 -9.37
CA CYS A 203 -14.10 -45.84 -8.41
C CYS A 203 -12.75 -45.74 -7.69
N SER A 204 -12.73 -45.75 -6.35
CA SER A 204 -11.47 -45.65 -5.60
C SER A 204 -10.62 -46.92 -5.66
N LEU A 205 -11.17 -48.07 -6.10
CA LEU A 205 -10.47 -49.34 -6.20
C LEU A 205 -9.79 -49.53 -7.57
N CYS A 206 -10.49 -49.26 -8.67
CA CYS A 206 -9.98 -49.50 -10.03
C CYS A 206 -9.92 -48.25 -10.91
N ARG A 207 -10.24 -47.07 -10.36
CA ARG A 207 -10.26 -45.75 -11.05
C ARG A 207 -11.21 -45.64 -12.25
N SER A 208 -12.08 -46.63 -12.49
CA SER A 208 -13.13 -46.55 -13.51
C SER A 208 -14.15 -45.46 -13.20
N GLN A 209 -14.64 -44.77 -14.22
CA GLN A 209 -15.73 -43.78 -14.11
C GLN A 209 -17.13 -44.42 -14.19
N SER A 210 -17.23 -45.70 -14.56
CA SER A 210 -18.53 -46.37 -14.79
C SER A 210 -19.24 -46.83 -13.52
N HIS A 211 -18.53 -46.90 -12.40
CA HIS A 211 -19.06 -47.43 -11.15
C HIS A 211 -18.34 -46.86 -9.93
N THR A 212 -18.88 -47.13 -8.74
CA THR A 212 -18.26 -46.73 -7.47
C THR A 212 -17.60 -47.92 -6.79
N ALA A 213 -16.77 -47.68 -5.77
CA ALA A 213 -16.08 -48.74 -5.03
C ALA A 213 -17.02 -49.80 -4.43
N ARG A 214 -18.30 -49.45 -4.19
CA ARG A 214 -19.31 -50.37 -3.66
C ARG A 214 -19.72 -51.46 -4.64
N THR A 215 -19.75 -51.13 -5.93
CA THR A 215 -20.18 -52.02 -7.03
C THR A 215 -18.98 -52.42 -7.90
N CYS A 216 -17.78 -52.36 -7.35
CA CYS A 216 -16.56 -52.63 -8.10
C CYS A 216 -16.40 -54.14 -8.35
N PRO A 217 -16.27 -54.58 -9.61
CA PRO A 217 -16.10 -56.00 -9.93
C PRO A 217 -14.86 -56.61 -9.29
N THR A 218 -13.80 -55.82 -9.10
CA THR A 218 -12.55 -56.28 -8.47
C THR A 218 -12.69 -56.46 -6.95
N LYS A 219 -13.81 -56.07 -6.34
CA LYS A 219 -14.07 -56.28 -4.91
C LYS A 219 -14.34 -57.75 -4.56
N GLN A 220 -14.74 -58.58 -5.53
CA GLN A 220 -15.10 -59.98 -5.30
C GLN A 220 -13.94 -60.98 -5.50
N VAL A 221 -12.72 -60.53 -5.83
CA VAL A 221 -11.61 -61.43 -6.20
C VAL A 221 -10.59 -61.65 -5.07
N SER A 222 -10.87 -61.19 -3.85
CA SER A 222 -10.01 -61.47 -2.68
C SER A 222 -10.70 -62.48 -1.76
N ASN A 223 -10.53 -63.76 -2.05
CA ASN A 223 -10.51 -64.83 -1.05
C ASN A 223 -9.06 -65.03 -0.60
#